data_AF-A0A9P8BR02-F1
#
_entry.id   AF-A0A9P8BR02-F1
#
_cell.length_a   1.000
_cell.length_b   1.000
_cell.length_c   1.000
_cell.angle_alpha   90.00
_cell.angle_beta   90.00
_cell.angle_gamma   90.00
#
_symmetry.space_group_name_H-M   'P 1'
#
loop_
_entity.id
_entity.type
_entity.pdbx_description
1 polymer ?
#
loop_
_entity_poly.entity_id
_entity_poly.type
_entity_poly.pdbx_seq_one_letter_code
_entity_poly.pdbx_strand_id
1 'polypeptide(L)'
;MDTLINILSSHPSVKFGALLLAYMGLVRHLRYRRINALLRKYPDPTIPLRNLSIAYEVAANVGELDFPYVNVVALEFALFKTYAIPSISKILAATKQFTNHCLRRTDDTVLILLEINEGHSRNVRRTILEGGKVDEEEVVNDERRKVIAAERLNFLHGHYNIKQDDYLYTLAMFILEPAVFIDKFEWRETTLLEKNALLAVWTFNGKNMGIKDIPETLDELKAWADAYEDNLSQYDPANTIIADVTMDILLDHQAPKFMHPFGRKAISSLLTPRLRKAFDMPAPPVGLTTIMESALKARGLFIRYFMLPRRLPRVRTALRANKDGKYVPAFHKYGVVYGDGYRVEDLGPEKFVGKCPISFHPSGITPASGHPSSLQDL
;
A
#
# COMPACT_ATOMS: atom_id res chain seq x y z
N MET A 1 37.22 -37.64 -0.28
CA MET A 1 36.34 -36.97 0.70
C MET A 1 37.18 -36.27 1.78
N ASP A 2 38.21 -36.94 2.29
CA ASP A 2 39.10 -36.42 3.35
C ASP A 2 39.91 -35.16 2.97
N THR A 3 40.31 -35.02 1.70
CA THR A 3 41.03 -33.83 1.22
C THR A 3 40.15 -32.58 1.21
N LEU A 4 38.85 -32.73 0.91
CA LEU A 4 37.89 -31.63 0.91
C LEU A 4 37.56 -31.20 2.34
N ILE A 5 37.45 -32.18 3.26
CA ILE A 5 37.24 -31.96 4.69
C ILE A 5 38.48 -31.31 5.34
N ASN A 6 39.69 -31.68 4.91
CA ASN A 6 40.95 -31.07 5.38
C ASN A 6 41.15 -29.62 4.89
N ILE A 7 40.72 -29.28 3.67
CA ILE A 7 40.77 -27.89 3.16
C ILE A 7 39.70 -27.00 3.82
N LEU A 8 38.51 -27.54 4.09
CA LEU A 8 37.46 -26.85 4.85
C LEU A 8 37.85 -26.63 6.32
N SER A 9 38.74 -27.46 6.89
CA SER A 9 39.15 -27.37 8.30
C SER A 9 40.38 -26.50 8.57
N SER A 10 41.22 -26.20 7.57
CA SER A 10 42.53 -25.56 7.77
C SER A 10 42.55 -24.02 7.70
N HIS A 11 41.65 -23.36 6.96
CA HIS A 11 41.67 -21.89 6.80
C HIS A 11 40.38 -21.21 7.29
N PRO A 12 40.47 -20.24 8.23
CA PRO A 12 39.32 -19.48 8.72
C PRO A 12 38.50 -18.80 7.61
N SER A 13 39.15 -18.34 6.54
CA SER A 13 38.51 -17.73 5.38
C SER A 13 37.62 -18.70 4.59
N VAL A 14 38.07 -19.96 4.44
CA VAL A 14 37.30 -21.02 3.77
C VAL A 14 36.07 -21.40 4.60
N LYS A 15 36.21 -21.49 5.93
CA LYS A 15 35.07 -21.70 6.85
C LYS A 15 34.06 -20.57 6.77
N PHE A 16 34.52 -19.32 6.79
CA PHE A 16 33.66 -18.15 6.67
C PHE A 16 32.91 -18.11 5.33
N GLY A 17 33.60 -18.38 4.22
CA GLY A 17 33.00 -18.47 2.90
C GLY A 17 31.92 -19.56 2.81
N ALA A 18 32.19 -20.75 3.35
CA ALA A 18 31.21 -21.85 3.39
C ALA A 18 29.98 -21.50 4.23
N LEU A 19 30.16 -20.88 5.41
CA LEU A 19 29.06 -20.42 6.26
C LEU A 19 28.21 -19.33 5.58
N LEU A 20 28.87 -18.38 4.90
CA LEU A 20 28.19 -17.32 4.16
C LEU A 20 27.32 -17.90 3.03
N LEU A 21 27.87 -18.82 2.23
CA LEU A 21 27.13 -19.48 1.15
C LEU A 21 25.97 -20.33 1.69
N ALA A 22 26.18 -21.07 2.78
CA ALA A 22 25.12 -21.83 3.44
C ALA A 22 23.99 -20.91 3.95
N TYR A 23 24.35 -19.77 4.55
CA TYR A 23 23.39 -18.75 4.99
C TYR A 23 22.62 -18.15 3.81
N MET A 24 23.31 -17.76 2.72
CA MET A 24 22.66 -17.25 1.51
C MET A 24 21.71 -18.29 0.89
N GLY A 25 22.08 -19.58 0.91
CA GLY A 25 21.23 -20.69 0.50
C GLY A 25 19.97 -20.80 1.36
N LEU A 26 20.10 -20.69 2.69
CA LEU A 26 18.98 -20.68 3.62
C LEU A 26 18.06 -19.47 3.38
N VAL A 27 18.62 -18.27 3.24
CA VAL A 27 17.86 -17.04 2.94
C VAL A 27 17.06 -17.21 1.65
N ARG A 28 17.71 -17.70 0.58
CA ARG A 28 17.04 -17.98 -0.69
C ARG A 28 15.90 -18.98 -0.51
N HIS A 29 16.14 -20.11 0.14
CA HIS A 29 15.11 -21.12 0.36
C HIS A 29 13.90 -20.53 1.12
N LEU A 30 14.14 -19.84 2.24
CA LEU A 30 13.07 -19.30 3.07
C LEU A 30 12.30 -18.16 2.40
N ARG A 31 12.98 -17.27 1.64
CA ARG A 31 12.31 -16.18 0.92
C ARG A 31 11.37 -16.69 -0.17
N TYR A 32 11.81 -17.67 -0.95
CA TYR A 32 11.01 -18.20 -2.05
C TYR A 32 9.96 -19.22 -1.57
N ARG A 33 10.06 -19.75 -0.34
CA ARG A 33 9.11 -20.71 0.22
C ARG A 33 7.66 -20.24 0.15
N ARG A 34 7.40 -18.98 0.49
CA ARG A 34 6.03 -18.40 0.52
C ARG A 34 5.43 -18.29 -0.87
N ILE A 35 6.11 -17.60 -1.78
CA ILE A 35 5.62 -17.44 -3.16
C ILE A 35 5.49 -18.79 -3.86
N ASN A 36 6.44 -19.72 -3.67
CA ASN A 36 6.35 -21.07 -4.22
C ASN A 36 5.21 -21.90 -3.60
N ALA A 37 4.80 -21.60 -2.36
CA ALA A 37 3.62 -22.22 -1.76
C ALA A 37 2.33 -21.64 -2.36
N LEU A 38 2.25 -20.32 -2.55
CA LEU A 38 1.12 -19.68 -3.22
C LEU A 38 0.93 -20.17 -4.65
N LEU A 39 1.99 -20.22 -5.45
CA LEU A 39 1.91 -20.70 -6.85
C LEU A 39 1.53 -22.19 -6.94
N ARG A 40 1.86 -23.00 -5.93
CA ARG A 40 1.40 -24.40 -5.86
C ARG A 40 -0.06 -24.51 -5.40
N LYS A 41 -0.48 -23.65 -4.46
CA LYS A 41 -1.85 -23.57 -3.96
C LYS A 41 -2.81 -23.05 -5.05
N TYR A 42 -2.33 -22.11 -5.86
CA TYR A 42 -3.08 -21.41 -6.91
C TYR A 42 -2.30 -21.46 -8.24
N PRO A 43 -2.34 -22.60 -8.94
CA PRO A 43 -1.62 -22.76 -10.21
C PRO A 43 -2.24 -21.93 -11.35
N ASP A 44 -3.54 -21.64 -11.30
CA ASP A 44 -4.20 -20.72 -12.22
C ASP A 44 -3.97 -19.26 -11.77
N PRO A 45 -3.19 -18.45 -12.49
CA PRO A 45 -2.91 -17.07 -12.11
C PRO A 45 -4.14 -16.15 -12.18
N THR A 46 -5.23 -16.58 -12.82
CA THR A 46 -6.46 -15.79 -12.97
C THR A 46 -7.48 -16.04 -11.85
N ILE A 47 -7.25 -17.02 -10.96
CA ILE A 47 -8.18 -17.33 -9.87
C ILE A 47 -8.53 -16.12 -8.97
N PRO A 48 -7.64 -15.14 -8.69
CA PRO A 48 -8.01 -13.97 -7.89
C PRO A 48 -9.11 -13.13 -8.53
N LEU A 49 -9.21 -13.13 -9.88
CA LEU A 49 -10.22 -12.36 -10.61
C LEU A 49 -11.63 -12.93 -10.41
N ARG A 50 -11.75 -14.19 -9.95
CA ARG A 50 -13.03 -14.88 -9.74
C ARG A 50 -13.32 -15.21 -8.26
N ASN A 51 -12.32 -15.13 -7.39
CA ASN A 51 -12.47 -15.37 -5.95
C ASN A 51 -11.75 -14.28 -5.15
N LEU A 52 -12.54 -13.37 -4.58
CA LEU A 52 -12.04 -12.20 -3.87
C LEU A 52 -11.29 -12.55 -2.58
N SER A 53 -11.65 -13.63 -1.89
CA SER A 53 -10.93 -14.09 -0.70
C SER A 53 -9.50 -14.50 -1.05
N ILE A 54 -9.31 -15.21 -2.18
CA ILE A 54 -7.99 -15.55 -2.70
C ILE A 54 -7.24 -14.27 -3.11
N ALA A 55 -7.93 -13.31 -3.73
CA ALA A 55 -7.32 -12.03 -4.07
C ALA A 55 -6.78 -11.29 -2.84
N TYR A 56 -7.56 -11.20 -1.75
CA TYR A 56 -7.07 -10.61 -0.49
C TYR A 56 -5.90 -11.39 0.11
N GLU A 57 -5.92 -12.72 0.11
CA GLU A 57 -4.79 -13.55 0.59
C GLU A 57 -3.51 -13.25 -0.22
N VAL A 58 -3.60 -13.27 -1.55
CA VAL A 58 -2.43 -13.04 -2.42
C VAL A 58 -1.94 -11.60 -2.31
N ALA A 59 -2.84 -10.61 -2.38
CA ALA A 59 -2.48 -9.19 -2.24
C ALA A 59 -1.82 -8.91 -0.89
N ALA A 60 -2.28 -9.56 0.19
CA ALA A 60 -1.68 -9.43 1.51
C ALA A 60 -0.22 -9.91 1.57
N ASN A 61 0.11 -10.97 0.81
CA ASN A 61 1.48 -11.45 0.72
C ASN A 61 2.40 -10.43 0.04
N VAL A 62 1.89 -9.69 -0.96
CA VAL A 62 2.62 -8.60 -1.62
C VAL A 62 2.81 -7.43 -0.65
N GLY A 63 1.71 -6.91 -0.09
CA GLY A 63 1.64 -5.65 0.61
C GLY A 63 2.16 -5.68 2.05
N GLU A 64 2.00 -6.79 2.79
CA GLU A 64 2.34 -6.82 4.22
C GLU A 64 3.48 -7.78 4.56
N LEU A 65 3.86 -8.70 3.66
CA LEU A 65 4.89 -9.70 3.92
C LEU A 65 6.17 -9.49 3.10
N ASP A 66 6.07 -9.60 1.77
CA ASP A 66 7.23 -9.62 0.89
C ASP A 66 7.77 -8.22 0.61
N PHE A 67 6.89 -7.24 0.32
CA PHE A 67 7.28 -5.89 -0.10
C PHE A 67 6.66 -4.73 0.69
N PRO A 68 6.45 -4.83 2.03
CA PRO A 68 5.70 -3.81 2.77
C PRO A 68 6.33 -2.41 2.81
N TYR A 69 7.61 -2.30 2.50
CA TYR A 69 8.26 -0.99 2.38
C TYR A 69 8.02 -0.40 0.99
N VAL A 70 8.39 -1.11 -0.08
CA VAL A 70 8.27 -0.60 -1.44
C VAL A 70 6.81 -0.46 -1.87
N ASN A 71 5.90 -1.30 -1.38
CA ASN A 71 4.46 -1.13 -1.62
C ASN A 71 3.96 0.25 -1.16
N VAL A 72 4.36 0.69 0.05
CA VAL A 72 3.98 2.02 0.57
C VAL A 72 4.68 3.13 -0.23
N VAL A 73 5.98 2.98 -0.51
CA VAL A 73 6.72 3.99 -1.30
C VAL A 73 6.13 4.13 -2.71
N ALA A 74 5.73 3.02 -3.34
CA ALA A 74 5.11 3.02 -4.66
C ALA A 74 3.81 3.85 -4.65
N LEU A 75 2.95 3.63 -3.65
CA LEU A 75 1.72 4.40 -3.50
C LEU A 75 1.96 5.88 -3.20
N GLU A 76 3.01 6.21 -2.45
CA GLU A 76 3.42 7.61 -2.22
C GLU A 76 3.88 8.30 -3.50
N PHE A 77 4.60 7.58 -4.37
CA PHE A 77 4.96 8.08 -5.70
C PHE A 77 3.77 8.12 -6.66
N ALA A 78 2.84 7.18 -6.54
CA ALA A 78 1.59 7.15 -7.29
C ALA A 78 0.71 8.37 -7.00
N LEU A 79 0.76 8.92 -5.78
CA LEU A 79 0.07 10.15 -5.45
C LEU A 79 0.58 11.36 -6.25
N PHE A 80 1.88 11.46 -6.54
CA PHE A 80 2.37 12.51 -7.43
C PHE A 80 1.74 12.40 -8.83
N LYS A 81 1.46 11.18 -9.31
CA LYS A 81 0.75 11.03 -10.58
C LYS A 81 -0.66 11.60 -10.57
N THR A 82 -1.38 11.52 -9.45
CA THR A 82 -2.72 12.12 -9.33
C THR A 82 -2.63 13.64 -9.13
N TYR A 83 -1.59 14.13 -8.45
CA TYR A 83 -1.38 15.57 -8.25
C TYR A 83 -0.99 16.31 -9.53
N ALA A 84 -0.50 15.61 -10.54
CA ALA A 84 -0.20 16.18 -11.86
C ALA A 84 -1.46 16.45 -12.71
N ILE A 85 -2.64 16.02 -12.25
CA ILE A 85 -3.92 16.23 -12.92
C ILE A 85 -4.64 17.44 -12.30
N PRO A 86 -4.82 18.56 -13.02
CA PRO A 86 -5.36 19.80 -12.45
C PRO A 86 -6.75 19.67 -11.82
N SER A 87 -7.63 18.80 -12.33
CA SER A 87 -8.96 18.60 -11.72
C SER A 87 -8.88 17.95 -10.34
N ILE A 88 -7.90 17.07 -10.12
CA ILE A 88 -7.66 16.42 -8.83
C ILE A 88 -6.97 17.39 -7.87
N SER A 89 -5.84 17.97 -8.29
CA SER A 89 -5.02 18.84 -7.43
C SER A 89 -5.77 20.07 -6.93
N LYS A 90 -6.63 20.68 -7.76
CA LYS A 90 -7.47 21.82 -7.36
C LYS A 90 -8.43 21.48 -6.24
N ILE A 91 -9.06 20.30 -6.28
CA ILE A 91 -9.92 19.83 -5.20
C ILE A 91 -9.08 19.68 -3.92
N LEU A 92 -7.92 19.01 -4.01
CA LEU A 92 -7.03 18.80 -2.86
C LEU A 92 -6.57 20.13 -2.24
N ALA A 93 -6.15 21.09 -3.06
CA ALA A 93 -5.74 22.43 -2.63
C ALA A 93 -6.91 23.20 -1.99
N ALA A 94 -8.09 23.17 -2.61
CA ALA A 94 -9.28 23.85 -2.10
C ALA A 94 -9.73 23.34 -0.72
N THR A 95 -9.48 22.06 -0.40
CA THR A 95 -9.81 21.52 0.93
C THR A 95 -8.97 22.12 2.06
N LYS A 96 -7.78 22.66 1.75
CA LYS A 96 -6.74 23.11 2.69
C LYS A 96 -6.27 22.03 3.67
N GLN A 97 -6.68 20.77 3.51
CA GLN A 97 -6.30 19.69 4.43
C GLN A 97 -4.83 19.31 4.24
N PHE A 98 -4.33 19.31 3.00
CA PHE A 98 -2.90 19.12 2.74
C PHE A 98 -2.07 20.23 3.38
N THR A 99 -2.41 21.51 3.15
CA THR A 99 -1.60 22.63 3.64
C THR A 99 -1.67 22.82 5.16
N ASN A 100 -2.83 22.60 5.77
CA ASN A 100 -3.05 22.97 7.19
C ASN A 100 -3.03 21.76 8.14
N HIS A 101 -3.33 20.55 7.62
CA HIS A 101 -3.51 19.34 8.43
C HIS A 101 -2.86 18.12 7.77
N CYS A 102 -1.73 18.31 7.06
CA CYS A 102 -1.10 17.30 6.19
C CYS A 102 -0.94 15.93 6.88
N LEU A 103 -0.41 15.93 8.10
CA LEU A 103 -0.12 14.72 8.85
C LEU A 103 -1.41 13.93 9.14
N ARG A 104 -2.44 14.60 9.66
CA ARG A 104 -3.74 13.98 9.91
C ARG A 104 -4.41 13.52 8.63
N ARG A 105 -4.41 14.36 7.58
CA ARG A 105 -4.97 14.03 6.27
C ARG A 105 -4.32 12.80 5.63
N THR A 106 -3.02 12.63 5.84
CA THR A 106 -2.26 11.45 5.40
C THR A 106 -2.64 10.22 6.20
N ASP A 107 -2.64 10.31 7.54
CA ASP A 107 -3.01 9.18 8.40
C ASP A 107 -4.47 8.76 8.23
N ASP A 108 -5.39 9.69 8.07
CA ASP A 108 -6.80 9.44 7.76
C ASP A 108 -6.96 8.58 6.52
N THR A 109 -6.32 8.97 5.42
CA THR A 109 -6.40 8.21 4.17
C THR A 109 -5.76 6.85 4.30
N VAL A 110 -4.57 6.76 4.87
CA VAL A 110 -3.89 5.48 5.04
C VAL A 110 -4.72 4.55 5.91
N LEU A 111 -5.24 5.00 7.06
CA LEU A 111 -6.03 4.16 7.95
C LEU A 111 -7.35 3.73 7.29
N ILE A 112 -8.06 4.60 6.58
CA ILE A 112 -9.26 4.20 5.83
C ILE A 112 -8.93 3.09 4.82
N LEU A 113 -7.88 3.27 4.01
CA LEU A 113 -7.50 2.28 3.01
C LEU A 113 -7.04 0.95 3.64
N LEU A 114 -6.34 1.01 4.77
CA LEU A 114 -5.90 -0.19 5.48
C LEU A 114 -7.05 -0.89 6.21
N GLU A 115 -8.05 -0.17 6.73
CA GLU A 115 -9.25 -0.81 7.27
C GLU A 115 -10.04 -1.56 6.20
N ILE A 116 -10.05 -1.06 4.96
CA ILE A 116 -10.68 -1.75 3.82
C ILE A 116 -9.91 -3.02 3.42
N ASN A 117 -8.58 -3.03 3.52
CA ASN A 117 -7.74 -4.03 2.85
C ASN A 117 -6.91 -4.95 3.78
N GLU A 118 -6.60 -4.56 5.03
CA GLU A 118 -5.72 -5.32 5.93
C GLU A 118 -6.43 -6.48 6.67
N GLY A 119 -7.75 -6.67 6.53
CA GLY A 119 -8.51 -7.66 7.31
C GLY A 119 -7.90 -9.07 7.31
N HIS A 120 -7.49 -9.57 6.14
CA HIS A 120 -6.80 -10.86 6.01
C HIS A 120 -5.48 -10.89 6.78
N SER A 121 -4.58 -9.94 6.52
CA SER A 121 -3.27 -9.87 7.19
C SER A 121 -3.39 -9.69 8.70
N ARG A 122 -4.40 -8.94 9.15
CA ARG A 122 -4.68 -8.70 10.57
C ARG A 122 -5.12 -9.99 11.25
N ASN A 123 -6.04 -10.75 10.63
CA ASN A 123 -6.45 -12.06 11.11
C ASN A 123 -5.27 -13.05 11.17
N VAL A 124 -4.45 -13.13 10.11
CA VAL A 124 -3.26 -13.99 10.08
C VAL A 124 -2.29 -13.62 11.21
N ARG A 125 -2.03 -12.33 11.41
CA ARG A 125 -1.16 -11.87 12.50
C ARG A 125 -1.72 -12.22 13.87
N ARG A 126 -3.01 -11.95 14.10
CA ARG A 126 -3.73 -12.25 15.34
C ARG A 126 -3.60 -13.74 15.67
N THR A 127 -3.96 -14.59 14.70
CA THR A 127 -3.87 -16.06 14.83
C THR A 127 -2.47 -16.52 15.21
N ILE A 128 -1.42 -16.01 14.56
CA ILE A 128 -0.03 -16.41 14.88
C ILE A 128 0.36 -15.97 16.30
N LEU A 129 -0.02 -14.76 16.72
CA LEU A 129 0.36 -14.21 18.03
C LEU A 129 -0.45 -14.81 19.18
N GLU A 130 -1.69 -15.23 18.93
CA GLU A 130 -2.66 -15.67 19.95
C GLU A 130 -2.82 -17.20 19.98
N GLY A 131 -1.74 -17.94 19.69
CA GLY A 131 -1.70 -19.40 19.89
C GLY A 131 -2.30 -20.24 18.76
N GLY A 132 -2.43 -19.70 17.56
CA GLY A 132 -2.80 -20.44 16.35
C GLY A 132 -4.31 -20.65 16.16
N LYS A 133 -5.15 -20.08 17.03
CA LYS A 133 -6.61 -20.18 16.92
C LYS A 133 -7.18 -18.93 16.26
N VAL A 134 -8.13 -19.15 15.35
CA VAL A 134 -8.90 -18.05 14.75
C VAL A 134 -9.93 -17.58 15.77
N ASP A 135 -9.93 -16.28 16.04
CA ASP A 135 -10.99 -15.60 16.79
C ASP A 135 -12.09 -15.18 15.81
N GLU A 136 -13.18 -15.93 15.79
CA GLU A 136 -14.31 -15.72 14.88
C GLU A 136 -15.01 -14.37 15.12
N GLU A 137 -15.09 -13.93 16.38
CA GLU A 137 -15.70 -12.63 16.73
C GLU A 137 -14.90 -11.49 16.10
N GLU A 138 -13.57 -11.56 16.18
CA GLU A 138 -12.73 -10.54 15.57
C GLU A 138 -12.68 -10.63 14.04
N VAL A 139 -12.90 -11.80 13.43
CA VAL A 139 -13.08 -11.91 11.96
C VAL A 139 -14.32 -11.15 11.53
N VAL A 140 -15.43 -11.33 12.23
CA VAL A 140 -16.67 -10.59 11.96
C VAL A 140 -16.47 -9.09 12.21
N ASN A 141 -15.75 -8.72 13.26
CA ASN A 141 -15.40 -7.33 13.54
C ASN A 141 -14.53 -6.70 12.44
N ASP A 142 -13.56 -7.45 11.89
CA ASP A 142 -12.71 -6.99 10.79
C ASP A 142 -13.53 -6.70 9.51
N GLU A 143 -14.48 -7.56 9.15
CA GLU A 143 -15.38 -7.30 8.02
C GLU A 143 -16.31 -6.10 8.29
N ARG A 144 -16.81 -5.94 9.52
CA ARG A 144 -17.58 -4.75 9.91
C ARG A 144 -16.75 -3.47 9.74
N ARG A 145 -15.49 -3.47 10.21
CA ARG A 145 -14.58 -2.32 10.08
C ARG A 145 -14.32 -1.97 8.62
N LYS A 146 -14.15 -2.97 7.76
CA LYS A 146 -13.98 -2.79 6.31
C LYS A 146 -15.19 -2.12 5.67
N VAL A 147 -16.41 -2.55 6.00
CA VAL A 147 -17.65 -1.93 5.47
C VAL A 147 -17.75 -0.47 5.94
N ILE A 148 -17.58 -0.21 7.24
CA ILE A 148 -17.62 1.17 7.79
C ILE A 148 -16.57 2.06 7.12
N ALA A 149 -15.35 1.55 6.88
CA ALA A 149 -14.29 2.30 6.22
C ALA A 149 -14.62 2.64 4.75
N ALA A 150 -15.18 1.68 4.01
CA ALA A 150 -15.60 1.89 2.62
C ALA A 150 -16.71 2.93 2.52
N GLU A 151 -17.72 2.85 3.41
CA GLU A 151 -18.80 3.82 3.43
C GLU A 151 -18.33 5.19 3.92
N ARG A 152 -17.39 5.24 4.88
CA ARG A 152 -16.77 6.47 5.33
C ARG A 152 -16.01 7.15 4.20
N LEU A 153 -15.28 6.38 3.39
CA LEU A 153 -14.61 6.89 2.19
C LEU A 153 -15.63 7.50 1.21
N ASN A 154 -16.69 6.77 0.89
CA ASN A 154 -17.76 7.22 -0.01
C ASN A 154 -18.46 8.49 0.51
N PHE A 155 -18.74 8.55 1.81
CA PHE A 155 -19.29 9.74 2.46
C PHE A 155 -18.37 10.94 2.28
N LEU A 156 -17.07 10.80 2.58
CA LEU A 156 -16.12 11.91 2.45
C LEU A 156 -15.98 12.37 1.00
N HIS A 157 -15.90 11.43 0.06
CA HIS A 157 -15.78 11.73 -1.36
C HIS A 157 -17.05 12.33 -1.96
N GLY A 158 -18.24 11.92 -1.51
CA GLY A 158 -19.53 12.45 -1.98
C GLY A 158 -19.79 13.93 -1.70
N HIS A 159 -18.95 14.57 -0.88
CA HIS A 159 -19.00 16.03 -0.64
C HIS A 159 -18.22 16.85 -1.69
N TYR A 160 -17.57 16.19 -2.65
CA TYR A 160 -16.77 16.84 -3.68
C TYR A 160 -17.21 16.38 -5.06
N ASN A 161 -17.18 17.30 -6.03
CA ASN A 161 -17.51 17.00 -7.43
C ASN A 161 -16.30 16.38 -8.14
N ILE A 162 -15.99 15.13 -7.81
CA ILE A 162 -14.89 14.36 -8.40
C ILE A 162 -15.40 13.71 -9.69
N LYS A 163 -14.66 13.90 -10.80
CA LYS A 163 -15.03 13.30 -12.09
C LYS A 163 -14.88 11.78 -12.05
N GLN A 164 -15.68 11.05 -12.84
CA GLN A 164 -15.58 9.60 -12.96
C GLN A 164 -14.19 9.15 -13.42
N ASP A 165 -13.64 9.79 -14.45
CA ASP A 165 -12.30 9.44 -14.92
C ASP A 165 -11.21 9.75 -13.88
N ASP A 166 -11.37 10.79 -13.05
CA ASP A 166 -10.43 11.12 -11.97
C ASP A 166 -10.46 10.03 -10.87
N TYR A 167 -11.63 9.46 -10.58
CA TYR A 167 -11.76 8.29 -9.72
C TYR A 167 -11.06 7.07 -10.33
N LEU A 168 -11.36 6.75 -11.60
CA LEU A 168 -10.81 5.59 -12.28
C LEU A 168 -9.28 5.68 -12.40
N TYR A 169 -8.75 6.87 -12.69
CA TYR A 169 -7.31 7.11 -12.74
C TYR A 169 -6.65 6.94 -11.37
N THR A 170 -7.25 7.49 -10.32
CA THR A 170 -6.77 7.28 -8.95
C THR A 170 -6.80 5.80 -8.57
N LEU A 171 -7.83 5.05 -8.98
CA LEU A 171 -7.93 3.61 -8.77
C LEU A 171 -6.82 2.84 -9.52
N ALA A 172 -6.56 3.19 -10.78
CA ALA A 172 -5.52 2.58 -11.60
C ALA A 172 -4.13 2.72 -10.94
N MET A 173 -3.86 3.83 -10.27
CA MET A 173 -2.63 4.06 -9.52
C MET A 173 -2.43 3.06 -8.38
N PHE A 174 -3.51 2.67 -7.69
CA PHE A 174 -3.44 1.64 -6.63
C PHE A 174 -3.20 0.22 -7.19
N ILE A 175 -3.64 -0.04 -8.43
CA ILE A 175 -3.49 -1.35 -9.09
C ILE A 175 -2.09 -1.50 -9.70
N LEU A 176 -1.64 -0.51 -10.46
CA LEU A 176 -0.48 -0.63 -11.35
C LEU A 176 0.83 -0.29 -10.65
N GLU A 177 0.89 0.82 -9.91
CA GLU A 177 2.14 1.37 -9.41
C GLU A 177 2.88 0.47 -8.41
N PRO A 178 2.21 -0.26 -7.49
CA PRO A 178 2.89 -1.22 -6.63
C PRO A 178 3.73 -2.24 -7.41
N ALA A 179 3.14 -2.87 -8.43
CA ALA A 179 3.84 -3.86 -9.24
C ALA A 179 4.99 -3.22 -10.03
N VAL A 180 4.78 -2.03 -10.63
CA VAL A 180 5.83 -1.31 -11.37
C VAL A 180 7.06 -1.03 -10.49
N PHE A 181 6.85 -0.56 -9.26
CA PHE A 181 7.96 -0.27 -8.34
C PHE A 181 8.62 -1.52 -7.81
N ILE A 182 7.85 -2.55 -7.46
CA ILE A 182 8.38 -3.82 -6.96
C ILE A 182 9.24 -4.49 -8.02
N ASP A 183 8.72 -4.62 -9.25
CA ASP A 183 9.43 -5.25 -10.37
C ASP A 183 10.75 -4.53 -10.68
N LYS A 184 10.81 -3.22 -10.46
CA LYS A 184 12.02 -2.41 -10.73
C LYS A 184 13.04 -2.42 -9.58
N PHE A 185 12.61 -2.49 -8.32
CA PHE A 185 13.46 -2.14 -7.17
C PHE A 185 13.56 -3.20 -6.06
N GLU A 186 12.74 -4.24 -6.07
CA GLU A 186 12.72 -5.24 -5.00
C GLU A 186 13.48 -6.53 -5.34
N TRP A 187 13.58 -7.40 -4.34
CA TRP A 187 14.39 -8.62 -4.39
C TRP A 187 13.90 -9.68 -5.40
N ARG A 188 12.65 -9.56 -5.86
CA ARG A 188 12.05 -10.32 -6.96
C ARG A 188 10.94 -9.49 -7.63
N GLU A 189 10.59 -9.89 -8.84
CA GLU A 189 9.41 -9.39 -9.55
C GLU A 189 8.12 -10.02 -9.00
N THR A 190 7.01 -9.33 -9.22
CA THR A 190 5.65 -9.79 -8.97
C THR A 190 5.21 -10.79 -10.03
N THR A 191 4.49 -11.82 -9.60
CA THR A 191 3.92 -12.84 -10.48
C THR A 191 2.59 -12.36 -11.09
N LEU A 192 2.13 -13.00 -12.17
CA LEU A 192 0.82 -12.69 -12.74
C LEU A 192 -0.32 -12.93 -11.74
N LEU A 193 -0.21 -13.96 -10.89
CA LEU A 193 -1.15 -14.21 -9.79
C LEU A 193 -1.25 -13.00 -8.85
N GLU A 194 -0.11 -12.41 -8.48
CA GLU A 194 -0.06 -11.23 -7.61
C GLU A 194 -0.62 -9.97 -8.29
N LYS A 195 -0.29 -9.74 -9.57
CA LYS A 195 -0.83 -8.61 -10.32
C LYS A 195 -2.36 -8.71 -10.49
N ASN A 196 -2.88 -9.91 -10.76
CA ASN A 196 -4.31 -10.17 -10.84
C ASN A 196 -5.01 -10.03 -9.48
N ALA A 197 -4.34 -10.36 -8.38
CA ALA A 197 -4.88 -10.12 -7.04
C ALA A 197 -5.02 -8.62 -6.72
N LEU A 198 -4.03 -7.81 -7.08
CA LEU A 198 -4.13 -6.35 -6.96
C LEU A 198 -5.27 -5.79 -7.82
N LEU A 199 -5.39 -6.24 -9.08
CA LEU A 199 -6.49 -5.87 -9.95
C LEU A 199 -7.85 -6.24 -9.34
N ALA A 200 -8.03 -7.47 -8.88
CA ALA A 200 -9.30 -7.93 -8.31
C ALA A 200 -9.72 -7.14 -7.06
N VAL A 201 -8.80 -6.97 -6.09
CA VAL A 201 -9.09 -6.25 -4.83
C VAL A 201 -9.49 -4.81 -5.10
N TRP A 202 -8.73 -4.10 -5.93
CA TRP A 202 -9.03 -2.69 -6.20
C TRP A 202 -10.21 -2.51 -7.15
N THR A 203 -10.41 -3.38 -8.14
CA THR A 203 -11.64 -3.36 -8.95
C THR A 203 -12.88 -3.57 -8.09
N PHE A 204 -12.83 -4.48 -7.10
CA PHE A 204 -13.91 -4.64 -6.12
C PHE A 204 -14.14 -3.35 -5.33
N ASN A 205 -13.08 -2.74 -4.79
CA ASN A 205 -13.18 -1.47 -4.07
C ASN A 205 -13.77 -0.36 -4.95
N GLY A 206 -13.30 -0.23 -6.20
CA GLY A 206 -13.78 0.77 -7.15
C GLY A 206 -15.26 0.60 -7.51
N LYS A 207 -15.73 -0.64 -7.70
CA LYS A 207 -17.15 -0.93 -7.91
C LYS A 207 -18.00 -0.51 -6.71
N ASN A 208 -17.54 -0.77 -5.48
CA ASN A 208 -18.22 -0.33 -4.25
C ASN A 208 -18.18 1.20 -4.05
N MET A 209 -17.29 1.90 -4.72
CA MET A 209 -17.25 3.36 -4.78
C MET A 209 -18.12 3.94 -5.92
N GLY A 210 -18.75 3.09 -6.74
CA GLY A 210 -19.55 3.51 -7.89
C GLY A 210 -18.72 4.00 -9.08
N ILE A 211 -17.45 3.58 -9.18
CA ILE A 211 -16.60 3.85 -10.35
C ILE A 211 -17.07 2.98 -11.51
N LYS A 212 -17.29 3.61 -12.66
CA LYS A 212 -17.78 2.97 -13.88
C LYS A 212 -16.63 2.62 -14.83
N ASP A 213 -16.92 1.72 -15.77
CA ASP A 213 -16.07 1.40 -16.92
C ASP A 213 -14.62 1.04 -16.56
N ILE A 214 -14.43 0.36 -15.41
CA ILE A 214 -13.12 -0.13 -14.97
C ILE A 214 -12.67 -1.24 -15.94
N PRO A 215 -11.53 -1.08 -16.64
CA PRO A 215 -11.01 -2.13 -17.52
C PRO A 215 -10.76 -3.46 -16.80
N GLU A 216 -11.05 -4.57 -17.48
CA GLU A 216 -11.04 -5.91 -16.86
C GLU A 216 -9.65 -6.56 -16.85
N THR A 217 -8.72 -6.02 -17.64
CA THR A 217 -7.34 -6.53 -17.73
C THR A 217 -6.31 -5.47 -17.36
N LEU A 218 -5.14 -5.92 -16.91
CA LEU A 218 -4.02 -5.03 -16.56
C LEU A 218 -3.54 -4.21 -17.76
N ASP A 219 -3.53 -4.81 -18.96
CA ASP A 219 -3.05 -4.16 -20.17
C ASP A 219 -4.02 -3.07 -20.65
N GLU A 220 -5.32 -3.32 -20.63
CA GLU A 220 -6.34 -2.31 -20.94
C GLU A 220 -6.34 -1.18 -19.91
N LEU A 221 -6.25 -1.51 -18.62
CA LEU A 221 -6.17 -0.52 -17.55
C LEU A 221 -4.94 0.36 -17.71
N LYS A 222 -3.79 -0.24 -18.05
CA LYS A 222 -2.55 0.48 -18.30
C LYS A 222 -2.68 1.39 -19.53
N ALA A 223 -3.20 0.87 -20.65
CA ALA A 223 -3.40 1.66 -21.86
C ALA A 223 -4.33 2.85 -21.62
N TRP A 224 -5.42 2.62 -20.88
CA TRP A 224 -6.36 3.67 -20.48
C TRP A 224 -5.68 4.72 -19.58
N ALA A 225 -4.93 4.29 -18.56
CA ALA A 225 -4.25 5.20 -17.64
C ALA A 225 -3.16 6.03 -18.34
N ASP A 226 -2.36 5.42 -19.22
CA ASP A 226 -1.34 6.12 -20.00
C ASP A 226 -2.00 7.18 -20.92
N ALA A 227 -3.09 6.83 -21.62
CA ALA A 227 -3.83 7.77 -22.46
C ALA A 227 -4.48 8.92 -21.66
N TYR A 228 -5.00 8.62 -20.46
CA TYR A 228 -5.53 9.64 -19.55
C TYR A 228 -4.41 10.60 -19.09
N GLU A 229 -3.25 10.07 -18.68
CA GLU A 229 -2.08 10.87 -18.29
C GLU A 229 -1.57 11.76 -19.42
N ASP A 230 -1.45 11.22 -20.63
CA ASP A 230 -0.93 11.93 -21.81
C ASP A 230 -1.74 13.20 -22.11
N ASN A 231 -3.06 13.14 -21.90
CA ASN A 231 -3.97 14.24 -22.21
C ASN A 231 -4.10 15.27 -21.08
N LEU A 232 -4.07 14.81 -19.81
CA LEU A 232 -4.49 15.62 -18.66
C LEU A 232 -3.36 15.98 -17.69
N SER A 233 -2.21 15.31 -17.75
CA SER A 233 -1.04 15.69 -16.94
C SER A 233 -0.44 17.00 -17.44
N GLN A 234 -0.81 18.11 -16.81
CA GLN A 234 -0.43 19.46 -17.23
C GLN A 234 -0.05 20.29 -16.01
N TYR A 235 0.74 21.35 -16.23
CA TYR A 235 1.07 22.28 -15.17
C TYR A 235 -0.16 23.03 -14.65
N ASP A 236 -0.27 23.14 -13.33
CA ASP A 236 -1.18 24.03 -12.63
C ASP A 236 -0.57 24.42 -11.28
N PRO A 237 -0.71 25.68 -10.80
CA PRO A 237 -0.17 26.09 -9.50
C PRO A 237 -0.63 25.22 -8.32
N ALA A 238 -1.84 24.66 -8.39
CA ALA A 238 -2.33 23.73 -7.37
C ALA A 238 -1.49 22.44 -7.29
N ASN A 239 -0.98 21.96 -8.43
CA ASN A 239 -0.13 20.78 -8.48
C ASN A 239 1.16 21.01 -7.68
N THR A 240 1.82 22.15 -7.90
CA THR A 240 3.06 22.52 -7.21
C THR A 240 2.85 22.60 -5.71
N ILE A 241 1.79 23.28 -5.25
CA ILE A 241 1.46 23.40 -3.82
C ILE A 241 1.32 22.03 -3.17
N ILE A 242 0.55 21.12 -3.78
CA ILE A 242 0.29 19.79 -3.21
C ILE A 242 1.55 18.93 -3.26
N ALA A 243 2.33 19.00 -4.35
CA ALA A 243 3.58 18.26 -4.47
C ALA A 243 4.61 18.73 -3.43
N ASP A 244 4.73 20.03 -3.18
CA ASP A 244 5.66 20.58 -2.19
C ASP A 244 5.33 20.14 -0.77
N VAL A 245 4.05 20.25 -0.37
CA VAL A 245 3.59 19.77 0.93
C VAL A 245 3.83 18.26 1.08
N THR A 246 3.62 17.51 0.00
CA THR A 246 3.87 16.06 0.00
C THR A 246 5.36 15.76 0.16
N MET A 247 6.25 16.50 -0.52
CA MET A 247 7.69 16.34 -0.33
C MET A 247 8.13 16.64 1.10
N ASP A 248 7.55 17.65 1.74
CA ASP A 248 7.86 17.98 3.14
C ASP A 248 7.47 16.86 4.10
N ILE A 249 6.24 16.32 3.98
CA ILE A 249 5.84 15.21 4.87
C ILE A 249 6.69 13.93 4.65
N LEU A 250 7.10 13.64 3.41
CA LEU A 250 8.01 12.54 3.12
C LEU A 250 9.39 12.70 3.77
N LEU A 251 9.78 13.93 4.14
CA LEU A 251 11.10 14.26 4.68
C LEU A 251 11.10 14.58 6.19
N ASP A 252 10.06 15.23 6.71
CA ASP A 252 9.99 15.84 8.05
C ASP A 252 10.32 14.87 9.21
N HIS A 253 10.08 13.57 9.02
CA HIS A 253 10.36 12.52 10.02
C HIS A 253 11.26 11.39 9.51
N GLN A 254 11.77 11.52 8.29
CA GLN A 254 12.68 10.54 7.68
C GLN A 254 14.11 11.06 7.60
N ALA A 255 14.30 12.39 7.60
CA ALA A 255 15.61 13.02 7.54
C ALA A 255 15.67 14.30 8.39
N PRO A 256 16.83 14.62 8.99
CA PRO A 256 17.06 15.92 9.61
C PRO A 256 16.81 17.09 8.64
N LYS A 257 16.30 18.22 9.16
CA LYS A 257 15.91 19.40 8.35
C LYS A 257 17.02 19.91 7.42
N PHE A 258 18.29 19.84 7.84
CA PHE A 258 19.41 20.26 7.01
C PHE A 258 19.60 19.41 5.74
N MET A 259 19.06 18.19 5.71
CA MET A 259 19.12 17.30 4.54
C MET A 259 17.93 17.49 3.59
N HIS A 260 16.89 18.23 3.99
CA HIS A 260 15.66 18.38 3.19
C HIS A 260 15.89 18.94 1.78
N PRO A 261 16.80 19.92 1.55
CA PRO A 261 17.08 20.40 0.19
C PRO A 261 17.63 19.30 -0.72
N PHE A 262 18.46 18.40 -0.19
CA PHE A 262 18.93 17.23 -0.93
C PHE A 262 17.82 16.19 -1.10
N GLY A 263 17.04 15.93 -0.03
CA GLY A 263 15.90 15.03 -0.05
C GLY A 263 14.87 15.39 -1.13
N ARG A 264 14.53 16.68 -1.26
CA ARG A 264 13.65 17.18 -2.33
C ARG A 264 14.20 16.91 -3.72
N LYS A 265 15.51 17.10 -3.94
CA LYS A 265 16.17 16.73 -5.22
C LYS A 265 16.15 15.22 -5.45
N ALA A 266 16.34 14.41 -4.39
CA ALA A 266 16.30 12.96 -4.47
C ALA A 266 14.90 12.46 -4.85
N ILE A 267 13.84 12.96 -4.21
CA ILE A 267 12.44 12.63 -4.58
C ILE A 267 12.16 13.08 -6.00
N SER A 268 12.47 14.34 -6.35
CA SER A 268 12.30 14.87 -7.71
C SER A 268 13.04 14.04 -8.76
N SER A 269 14.22 13.50 -8.43
CA SER A 269 14.99 12.66 -9.36
C SER A 269 14.33 11.32 -9.70
N LEU A 270 13.42 10.84 -8.86
CA LEU A 270 12.62 9.64 -9.07
C LEU A 270 11.29 9.94 -9.77
N LEU A 271 10.91 11.21 -9.92
CA LEU A 271 9.76 11.63 -10.71
C LEU A 271 10.10 11.66 -12.21
N THR A 272 9.15 11.24 -13.04
CA THR A 272 9.30 11.29 -14.50
C THR A 272 9.44 12.74 -15.00
N PRO A 273 10.04 12.97 -16.19
CA PRO A 273 10.11 14.30 -16.77
C PRO A 273 8.74 14.98 -16.92
N ARG A 274 7.71 14.20 -17.24
CA ARG A 274 6.31 14.67 -17.33
C ARG A 274 5.81 15.20 -15.99
N LEU A 275 5.96 14.44 -14.91
CA LEU A 275 5.52 14.84 -13.58
C LEU A 275 6.28 16.09 -13.11
N ARG A 276 7.59 16.14 -13.31
CA ARG A 276 8.38 17.34 -12.97
C ARG A 276 7.88 18.58 -13.70
N LYS A 277 7.57 18.46 -15.00
CA LYS A 277 6.96 19.55 -15.78
C LYS A 277 5.58 19.96 -15.23
N ALA A 278 4.75 19.01 -14.83
CA ALA A 278 3.42 19.29 -14.27
C ALA A 278 3.46 19.98 -12.89
N PHE A 279 4.60 19.92 -12.20
CA PHE A 279 4.83 20.58 -10.90
C PHE A 279 5.70 21.84 -10.98
N ASP A 280 6.16 22.23 -12.17
CA ASP A 280 7.18 23.27 -12.35
C ASP A 280 8.47 22.99 -11.55
N MET A 281 8.88 21.72 -11.52
CA MET A 281 10.10 21.28 -10.84
C MET A 281 11.29 21.23 -11.81
N PRO A 282 12.48 21.71 -11.40
CA PRO A 282 13.67 21.66 -12.23
C PRO A 282 14.11 20.21 -12.46
N ALA A 283 14.92 20.02 -13.51
CA ALA A 283 15.57 18.74 -13.71
C ALA A 283 16.54 18.41 -12.56
N PRO A 284 16.59 17.14 -12.11
CA PRO A 284 17.55 16.73 -11.10
C PRO A 284 18.99 16.88 -11.65
N PRO A 285 19.99 17.04 -10.78
CA PRO A 285 21.40 16.97 -11.18
C PRO A 285 21.69 15.70 -12.00
N VAL A 286 22.56 15.85 -13.00
CA VAL A 286 22.96 14.73 -13.88
C VAL A 286 23.50 13.58 -13.04
N GLY A 287 23.01 12.37 -13.31
CA GLY A 287 23.40 11.15 -12.60
C GLY A 287 22.68 10.89 -11.27
N LEU A 288 21.98 11.87 -10.68
CA LEU A 288 21.28 11.67 -9.40
C LEU A 288 20.20 10.58 -9.50
N THR A 289 19.39 10.58 -10.57
CA THR A 289 18.39 9.53 -10.82
C THR A 289 19.05 8.15 -10.86
N THR A 290 20.15 7.99 -11.59
CA THR A 290 20.89 6.72 -11.66
C THR A 290 21.40 6.28 -10.30
N ILE A 291 21.91 7.20 -9.48
CA ILE A 291 22.38 6.90 -8.11
C ILE A 291 21.21 6.43 -7.25
N MET A 292 20.08 7.15 -7.26
CA MET A 292 18.92 6.80 -6.45
C MET A 292 18.32 5.45 -6.85
N GLU A 293 18.16 5.20 -8.15
CA GLU A 293 17.68 3.91 -8.65
C GLU A 293 18.66 2.77 -8.33
N SER A 294 19.97 3.01 -8.47
CA SER A 294 20.99 2.01 -8.14
C SER A 294 21.01 1.68 -6.65
N ALA A 295 20.82 2.68 -5.78
CA ALA A 295 20.72 2.47 -4.34
C ALA A 295 19.50 1.61 -3.97
N LEU A 296 18.34 1.88 -4.59
CA LEU A 296 17.13 1.07 -4.39
C LEU A 296 17.31 -0.36 -4.88
N LYS A 297 17.92 -0.56 -6.06
CA LYS A 297 18.25 -1.91 -6.58
C LYS A 297 19.27 -2.63 -5.70
N ALA A 298 20.31 -1.94 -5.23
CA ALA A 298 21.29 -2.50 -4.31
C ALA A 298 20.64 -2.96 -2.99
N ARG A 299 19.71 -2.16 -2.45
CA ARG A 299 18.87 -2.57 -1.31
C ARG A 299 18.07 -3.84 -1.63
N GLY A 300 17.42 -3.92 -2.79
CA GLY A 300 16.69 -5.12 -3.23
C GLY A 300 17.58 -6.37 -3.31
N LEU A 301 18.79 -6.23 -3.87
CA LEU A 301 19.78 -7.31 -3.92
C LEU A 301 20.27 -7.72 -2.51
N PHE A 302 20.51 -6.75 -1.63
CA PHE A 302 20.88 -7.04 -0.25
C PHE A 302 19.78 -7.83 0.47
N ILE A 303 18.52 -7.41 0.30
CA ILE A 303 17.35 -8.12 0.84
C ILE A 303 17.31 -9.56 0.30
N ARG A 304 17.51 -9.74 -1.01
CA ARG A 304 17.47 -11.04 -1.70
C ARG A 304 18.43 -12.06 -1.12
N TYR A 305 19.66 -11.64 -0.82
CA TYR A 305 20.75 -12.55 -0.47
C TYR A 305 21.06 -12.62 1.03
N PHE A 306 20.76 -11.56 1.79
CA PHE A 306 21.25 -11.43 3.16
C PHE A 306 20.15 -11.26 4.22
N MET A 307 18.89 -10.97 3.85
CA MET A 307 17.81 -10.78 4.83
C MET A 307 16.82 -11.94 4.83
N LEU A 308 16.62 -12.57 5.99
CA LEU A 308 15.55 -13.55 6.19
C LEU A 308 14.16 -12.95 5.92
N PRO A 309 13.17 -13.75 5.48
CA PRO A 309 11.81 -13.27 5.26
C PRO A 309 11.12 -12.92 6.58
N ARG A 310 10.11 -12.04 6.51
CA ARG A 310 9.25 -11.72 7.66
C ARG A 310 8.44 -12.95 8.08
N ARG A 311 8.30 -13.12 9.40
CA ARG A 311 7.45 -14.16 10.00
C ARG A 311 6.00 -13.70 10.18
N LEU A 312 5.78 -12.42 10.42
CA LEU A 312 4.48 -11.80 10.64
C LEU A 312 4.20 -10.78 9.54
N PRO A 313 2.95 -10.66 9.06
CA PRO A 313 2.56 -9.57 8.18
C PRO A 313 2.68 -8.23 8.92
N ARG A 314 3.15 -7.20 8.22
CA ARG A 314 3.28 -5.84 8.72
C ARG A 314 1.95 -5.11 8.56
N VAL A 315 1.08 -5.26 9.55
CA VAL A 315 -0.20 -4.53 9.62
C VAL A 315 -0.05 -3.27 10.46
N ARG A 316 -0.67 -2.17 10.02
CA ARG A 316 -0.71 -0.92 10.78
C ARG A 316 -1.95 -0.83 11.66
N THR A 317 -3.09 -1.32 11.17
CA THR A 317 -4.36 -1.31 11.91
C THR A 317 -4.28 -2.23 13.13
N ALA A 318 -4.95 -1.83 14.22
CA ALA A 318 -4.86 -2.57 15.48
C ALA A 318 -5.55 -3.94 15.39
N LEU A 319 -4.96 -4.93 16.07
CA LEU A 319 -5.51 -6.30 16.14
C LEU A 319 -6.82 -6.36 16.92
N ARG A 320 -6.97 -5.49 17.93
CA ARG A 320 -8.13 -5.37 18.83
C ARG A 320 -8.33 -3.91 19.21
N ALA A 321 -9.53 -3.58 19.68
CA ALA A 321 -9.80 -2.28 20.28
C ALA A 321 -9.20 -2.20 21.70
N ASN A 322 -8.90 -0.98 22.15
CA ASN A 322 -8.58 -0.70 23.54
C ASN A 322 -9.86 -0.66 24.40
N LYS A 323 -9.71 -0.43 25.71
CA LYS A 323 -10.81 -0.33 26.68
C LYS A 323 -11.91 0.69 26.32
N ASP A 324 -11.58 1.71 25.51
CA ASP A 324 -12.50 2.77 25.09
C ASP A 324 -13.15 2.49 23.72
N GLY A 325 -12.93 1.28 23.18
CA GLY A 325 -13.41 0.86 21.87
C GLY A 325 -12.66 1.49 20.69
N LYS A 326 -11.44 2.00 20.89
CA LYS A 326 -10.61 2.64 19.86
C LYS A 326 -9.47 1.74 19.39
N TYR A 327 -9.11 1.85 18.13
CA TYR A 327 -8.01 1.11 17.52
C TYR A 327 -6.74 1.96 17.51
N VAL A 328 -5.69 1.52 18.22
CA VAL A 328 -4.40 2.22 18.26
C VAL A 328 -3.49 1.70 17.16
N PRO A 329 -3.03 2.54 16.20
CA PRO A 329 -2.12 2.09 15.15
C PRO A 329 -0.87 1.42 15.72
N ALA A 330 -0.44 0.30 15.14
CA ALA A 330 0.73 -0.44 15.59
C ALA A 330 2.05 0.34 15.38
N PHE A 331 2.06 1.31 14.46
CA PHE A 331 3.18 2.20 14.22
C PHE A 331 2.73 3.50 13.52
N HIS A 332 3.59 4.52 13.63
CA HIS A 332 3.41 5.86 13.05
C HIS A 332 4.55 6.17 12.07
N LYS A 333 4.26 6.36 10.78
CA LYS A 333 5.31 6.57 9.77
C LYS A 333 5.86 8.01 9.78
N TYR A 334 4.97 9.00 9.86
CA TYR A 334 5.31 10.42 9.76
C TYR A 334 5.07 11.20 11.04
N GLY A 335 4.53 10.60 12.09
CA GLY A 335 4.18 11.31 13.32
C GLY A 335 2.95 10.73 14.00
N VAL A 336 2.73 11.12 15.25
CA VAL A 336 1.64 10.58 16.07
C VAL A 336 0.39 11.44 15.92
N VAL A 337 -0.60 10.92 15.20
CA VAL A 337 -1.96 11.52 15.10
C VAL A 337 -2.93 10.82 16.05
N TYR A 338 -2.98 9.48 15.95
CA TYR A 338 -3.91 8.63 16.70
C TYR A 338 -3.21 7.88 17.84
N GLY A 339 -2.51 8.60 18.71
CA GLY A 339 -1.81 8.01 19.87
C GLY A 339 -2.73 7.27 20.84
N ASP A 340 -3.94 7.80 21.05
CA ASP A 340 -4.99 7.19 21.88
C ASP A 340 -5.98 6.32 21.07
N GLY A 341 -5.68 6.10 19.79
CA GLY A 341 -6.48 5.34 18.85
C GLY A 341 -7.61 6.13 18.16
N TYR A 342 -8.21 5.49 17.17
CA TYR A 342 -9.29 6.03 16.35
C TYR A 342 -10.50 5.10 16.35
N ARG A 343 -11.66 5.67 15.98
CA ARG A 343 -12.81 4.91 15.50
C ARG A 343 -12.88 5.07 13.99
N VAL A 344 -13.28 4.03 13.27
CA VAL A 344 -13.24 4.02 11.81
C VAL A 344 -14.16 5.11 11.24
N GLU A 345 -15.32 5.30 11.85
CA GLU A 345 -16.32 6.32 11.52
C GLU A 345 -15.84 7.77 11.74
N ASP A 346 -14.81 7.98 12.55
CA ASP A 346 -14.26 9.29 12.89
C ASP A 346 -13.08 9.70 12.00
N LEU A 347 -12.55 8.78 11.18
CA LEU A 347 -11.44 9.08 10.27
C LEU A 347 -11.85 10.15 9.24
N GLY A 348 -10.97 11.11 8.99
CA GLY A 348 -11.19 12.23 8.08
C GLY A 348 -11.17 13.60 8.76
N PRO A 349 -11.44 14.67 7.98
CA PRO A 349 -11.43 16.05 8.47
C PRO A 349 -12.36 16.26 9.65
N GLU A 350 -11.94 17.06 10.63
CA GLU A 350 -12.69 17.33 11.87
C GLU A 350 -14.14 17.75 11.64
N LYS A 351 -14.37 18.57 10.62
CA LYS A 351 -15.71 19.04 10.25
C LYS A 351 -16.71 17.93 9.92
N PHE A 352 -16.25 16.69 9.70
CA PHE A 352 -17.05 15.51 9.37
C PHE A 352 -17.10 14.44 10.47
N VAL A 353 -16.42 14.65 11.59
CA VAL A 353 -16.48 13.74 12.76
C VAL A 353 -17.91 13.73 13.32
N GLY A 354 -18.44 12.53 13.60
CA GLY A 354 -19.82 12.35 14.08
C GLY A 354 -20.93 12.68 13.08
N LYS A 355 -20.60 13.02 11.82
CA LYS A 355 -21.58 13.38 10.78
C LYS A 355 -21.84 12.28 9.75
N CYS A 356 -21.08 11.17 9.80
CA CYS A 356 -21.39 10.03 8.95
C CYS A 356 -22.71 9.43 9.42
N PRO A 357 -23.73 9.27 8.55
CA PRO A 357 -25.03 8.73 8.95
C PRO A 357 -24.93 7.27 9.41
N ILE A 358 -23.78 6.63 9.18
CA ILE A 358 -23.50 5.26 9.54
C ILE A 358 -22.76 5.25 10.87
N SER A 359 -23.54 5.30 11.95
CA SER A 359 -23.08 4.97 13.29
C SER A 359 -23.71 3.64 13.68
N PHE A 360 -22.95 2.54 13.54
CA PHE A 360 -23.31 1.30 14.20
C PHE A 360 -23.06 1.47 15.71
N HIS A 361 -24.04 2.06 16.41
CA HIS A 361 -24.05 2.09 17.86
C HIS A 361 -23.96 0.64 18.41
N PRO A 362 -23.25 0.39 19.53
CA PRO A 362 -23.12 -0.96 20.11
C PRO A 362 -24.44 -1.57 20.60
N SER A 363 -25.52 -0.80 20.63
CA SER A 363 -26.83 -1.20 21.13
C SER A 363 -27.88 -1.12 20.02
N GLY A 364 -28.20 -2.26 19.40
CA GLY A 364 -29.42 -2.41 18.58
C GLY A 364 -29.18 -2.97 17.20
N ILE A 365 -29.14 -4.29 17.08
CA ILE A 365 -29.45 -4.99 15.83
C ILE A 365 -30.95 -5.31 15.86
N THR A 366 -31.72 -4.60 15.05
CA THR A 366 -32.86 -5.23 14.38
C THR A 366 -32.45 -5.37 12.91
N PRO A 367 -32.37 -6.60 12.37
CA PRO A 367 -31.99 -6.79 10.98
C PRO A 367 -33.09 -6.18 10.10
N ALA A 368 -32.71 -5.18 9.30
CA ALA A 368 -33.53 -4.80 8.16
C ALA A 368 -33.64 -6.03 7.25
N SER A 369 -34.87 -6.49 7.06
CA SER A 369 -35.22 -7.61 6.20
C SER A 369 -34.71 -7.38 4.78
N GLY A 370 -33.67 -8.11 4.41
CA GLY A 370 -33.08 -8.11 3.08
C GLY A 370 -31.92 -9.10 3.08
N HIS A 371 -32.24 -10.38 2.92
CA HIS A 371 -31.25 -11.46 2.81
C HIS A 371 -30.21 -11.12 1.73
N PRO A 372 -28.91 -11.10 2.06
CA PRO A 372 -27.88 -11.44 1.09
C PRO A 372 -27.87 -12.96 0.95
N SER A 373 -28.04 -13.43 -0.28
CA SER A 373 -27.86 -14.82 -0.69
C SER A 373 -26.51 -15.36 -0.21
N SER A 374 -26.55 -16.59 0.28
CA SER A 374 -25.50 -17.37 0.94
C SER A 374 -24.16 -17.43 0.21
N LEU A 375 -23.10 -17.34 1.01
CA LEU A 375 -21.67 -17.60 0.71
C LEU A 375 -21.35 -19.07 0.36
N GLN A 376 -22.23 -19.77 -0.36
CA GLN A 376 -21.99 -21.17 -0.78
C GLN A 376 -21.64 -21.35 -2.27
N ASP A 377 -21.53 -20.25 -3.03
CA ASP A 377 -21.11 -20.28 -4.45
C ASP A 377 -19.81 -19.48 -4.70
N LEU A 378 -18.76 -19.67 -3.89
CA LEU A 378 -17.41 -19.13 -4.13
C LEU A 378 -16.27 -20.12 -3.89
#